data_AF-V4JI13-F1
#
_entry.id   AF-V4JI13-F1
#
_cell.length_a   1.000
_cell.length_b   1.000
_cell.length_c   1.000
_cell.angle_alpha   90.00
_cell.angle_beta   90.00
_cell.angle_gamma   90.00
#
_symmetry.space_group_name_H-M   'P 1'
#
loop_
_entity.id
_entity.type
_entity.pdbx_description
1 polymer ?
#
loop_
_entity_poly.entity_id
_entity_poly.type
_entity_poly.pdbx_seq_one_letter_code
_entity_poly.pdbx_strand_id
1 'polypeptide(L)'
;MARKTILAFSQNTLNQPDYNYIEGFLVGLATLGTEVRVDEWLVNIFGDYQSINRYQLEALMELCEQCQITVAKATYKLPKQCVLSKNDIATSLDEEAPLPKFCTGFIAGLSTVLNDVKLSAEHKEAIVETQAFFAGFTSLDRAKLMFSYSEPTRTFEQEALLAKRRLASTIHALSDTLSMLPFDIDDFADSEFKGVDYNEFSDEALDAKDDAVSFLLQLDDVDSLYLLDEFLNVEEQTFITPAFKQQNEGHFWLIHETRPYMAVRFHKARLLFESNQFQKACTELEALLKLNPNDNQACRYLYANCLVLLKQWDKLKVLLSEYEDGGIFMSAADVLMRFALEGESAELNAIKQSLIKANKHFVKILTGQEKVRLHDVLGYTLGSKEEVITYIEMGGKKAWLSVEGSLFWLRNKKK
;
A
#
# COMPACT_ATOMS: atom_id res chain seq x y z
N MET A 1 -0.22 36.79 -3.65
CA MET A 1 0.50 37.93 -3.03
C MET A 1 1.68 37.43 -2.21
N ALA A 2 1.48 36.42 -1.34
CA ALA A 2 2.52 35.76 -0.53
C ALA A 2 3.82 35.35 -1.29
N ARG A 3 3.72 34.65 -2.43
CA ARG A 3 4.90 34.23 -3.23
C ARG A 3 5.84 35.37 -3.62
N LYS A 4 5.29 36.53 -3.99
CA LYS A 4 6.10 37.71 -4.36
C LYS A 4 6.79 38.32 -3.13
N THR A 5 6.10 38.35 -2.00
CA THR A 5 6.62 38.86 -0.72
C THR A 5 7.76 37.98 -0.21
N ILE A 6 7.62 36.65 -0.28
CA ILE A 6 8.66 35.68 0.09
C ILE A 6 9.90 35.85 -0.79
N LEU A 7 9.73 35.94 -2.11
CA LEU A 7 10.87 36.12 -3.03
C LEU A 7 11.58 37.47 -2.83
N ALA A 8 10.84 38.53 -2.50
CA ALA A 8 11.43 39.83 -2.18
C ALA A 8 12.28 39.79 -0.89
N PHE A 9 11.89 38.97 0.09
CA PHE A 9 12.75 38.70 1.24
C PHE A 9 14.00 37.92 0.80
N SER A 10 13.82 36.79 0.11
CA SER A 10 14.89 35.91 -0.35
C SER A 10 16.03 36.66 -1.06
N GLN A 11 15.71 37.59 -1.97
CA GLN A 11 16.70 38.40 -2.71
C GLN A 11 17.65 39.24 -1.83
N ASN A 12 17.28 39.50 -0.57
CA ASN A 12 18.06 40.29 0.39
C ASN A 12 18.77 39.41 1.44
N THR A 13 18.89 38.11 1.18
CA THR A 13 19.51 37.14 2.08
C THR A 13 20.78 36.57 1.46
N LEU A 14 21.64 35.94 2.27
CA LEU A 14 22.89 35.36 1.79
C LEU A 14 22.67 34.28 0.73
N ASN A 15 21.74 33.35 0.99
CA ASN A 15 21.55 32.16 0.15
C ASN A 15 20.63 32.40 -1.06
N GLN A 16 19.81 33.45 -1.04
CA GLN A 16 18.85 33.81 -2.09
C GLN A 16 18.05 32.63 -2.67
N PRO A 17 17.47 31.73 -1.83
CA PRO A 17 16.80 30.54 -2.30
C PRO A 17 15.58 30.86 -3.17
N ASP A 18 15.35 30.04 -4.19
CA ASP A 18 14.14 30.16 -4.99
C ASP A 18 12.90 29.66 -4.24
N TYR A 19 11.72 29.98 -4.77
CA TYR A 19 10.47 29.61 -4.11
C TYR A 19 10.27 28.09 -3.99
N ASN A 20 10.70 27.29 -4.97
CA ASN A 20 10.53 25.84 -4.92
C ASN A 20 11.40 25.22 -3.84
N TYR A 21 12.64 25.70 -3.67
CA TYR A 21 13.49 25.30 -2.56
C TYR A 21 12.84 25.64 -1.20
N ILE A 22 12.35 26.88 -1.03
CA ILE A 22 11.69 27.31 0.20
C ILE A 22 10.47 26.43 0.51
N GLU A 23 9.60 26.20 -0.48
CA GLU A 23 8.42 25.35 -0.32
C GLU A 23 8.81 23.90 0.00
N GLY A 24 9.80 23.34 -0.71
CA GLY A 24 10.32 22.01 -0.42
C GLY A 24 10.81 21.88 1.01
N PHE A 25 11.59 22.84 1.49
CA PHE A 25 12.12 22.86 2.86
C PHE A 25 11.01 22.87 3.90
N LEU A 26 10.02 23.74 3.74
CA LEU A 26 8.89 23.84 4.67
C LEU A 26 8.01 22.57 4.65
N VAL A 27 7.87 21.91 3.50
CA VAL A 27 7.22 20.60 3.41
C VAL A 27 8.03 19.53 4.12
N GLY A 28 9.37 19.56 4.02
CA GLY A 28 10.26 18.69 4.78
C GLY A 28 10.03 18.84 6.29
N LEU A 29 10.04 20.07 6.80
CA LEU A 29 9.71 20.37 8.20
C LEU A 29 8.31 19.89 8.59
N ALA A 30 7.30 20.15 7.75
CA ALA A 30 5.93 19.72 8.00
C ALA A 30 5.80 18.20 8.09
N THR A 31 6.62 17.46 7.33
CA THR A 31 6.65 15.98 7.32
C THR A 31 7.21 15.42 8.62
N LEU A 32 8.15 16.12 9.26
CA LEU A 32 8.76 15.68 10.52
C LEU A 32 7.80 15.75 11.70
N GLY A 33 6.75 16.60 11.64
CA GLY A 33 5.80 16.79 12.75
C GLY A 33 6.39 17.46 14.00
N THR A 34 7.71 17.70 14.05
CA THR A 34 8.40 18.34 15.16
C THR A 34 8.37 19.86 15.05
N GLU A 35 8.10 20.56 16.15
CA GLU A 35 8.23 22.02 16.22
C GLU A 35 9.71 22.43 16.18
N VAL A 36 10.18 22.83 15.00
CA VAL A 36 11.48 23.51 14.82
C VAL A 36 11.28 25.01 15.02
N ARG A 37 12.18 25.63 15.79
CA ARG A 37 12.10 27.07 16.06
C ARG A 37 12.25 27.89 14.79
N VAL A 38 11.42 28.93 14.67
CA VAL A 38 11.37 29.81 13.48
C VAL A 38 12.71 30.45 13.16
N ASP A 39 13.46 30.89 14.17
CA ASP A 39 14.77 31.49 13.96
C ASP A 39 15.81 30.49 13.41
N GLU A 40 15.71 29.21 13.77
CA GLU A 40 16.66 28.17 13.33
C GLU A 40 16.43 27.80 11.87
N TRP A 41 15.19 27.54 11.46
CA TRP A 41 14.92 27.18 10.07
C TRP A 41 14.99 28.38 9.12
N LEU A 42 14.75 29.61 9.58
CA LEU A 42 14.99 30.81 8.77
C LEU A 42 16.46 30.94 8.39
N VAL A 43 17.39 30.74 9.33
CA VAL A 43 18.83 30.79 9.05
C VAL A 43 19.26 29.64 8.14
N ASN A 44 18.66 28.46 8.28
CA ASN A 44 18.95 27.33 7.41
C ASN A 44 18.57 27.61 5.94
N ILE A 45 17.37 28.15 5.72
CA ILE A 45 16.89 28.47 4.37
C ILE A 45 17.65 29.66 3.76
N PHE A 46 17.78 30.76 4.51
CA PHE A 46 18.17 32.06 3.97
C PHE A 46 19.63 32.45 4.24
N GLY A 47 20.32 31.76 5.15
CA GLY A 47 21.62 32.18 5.67
C GLY A 47 21.51 33.46 6.50
N ASP A 48 22.60 34.19 6.65
CA ASP A 48 22.58 35.48 7.35
C ASP A 48 21.71 36.50 6.60
N TYR A 49 20.87 37.22 7.34
CA TYR A 49 20.03 38.30 6.82
C TYR A 49 19.97 39.49 7.80
N GLN A 50 19.85 40.70 7.28
CA GLN A 50 19.87 41.92 8.11
C GLN A 50 18.58 42.13 8.92
N SER A 51 17.42 41.95 8.26
CA SER A 51 16.11 42.06 8.91
C SER A 51 15.04 41.40 8.06
N ILE A 52 13.98 40.92 8.71
CA ILE A 52 12.75 40.45 8.08
C ILE A 52 11.60 41.33 8.58
N ASN A 53 10.81 41.89 7.67
CA ASN A 53 9.65 42.70 8.07
C ASN A 53 8.43 41.82 8.39
N ARG A 54 7.46 42.41 9.08
CA ARG A 54 6.25 41.71 9.52
C ARG A 54 5.50 41.01 8.38
N TYR A 55 5.32 41.66 7.24
CA TYR A 55 4.59 41.09 6.10
C TYR A 55 5.33 39.94 5.43
N GLN A 56 6.68 39.99 5.41
CA GLN A 56 7.51 38.90 4.92
C GLN A 56 7.44 37.68 5.83
N LEU A 57 7.51 37.90 7.14
CA LEU A 57 7.37 36.84 8.14
C LEU A 57 5.98 36.22 8.11
N GLU A 58 4.92 37.05 8.07
CA GLU A 58 3.53 36.58 7.95
C GLU A 58 3.34 35.70 6.70
N ALA A 59 3.86 36.11 5.55
CA ALA A 59 3.76 35.32 4.31
C ALA A 59 4.50 33.96 4.39
N LEU A 60 5.65 33.90 5.08
CA LEU A 60 6.38 32.64 5.30
C LEU A 60 5.65 31.73 6.29
N MET A 61 5.10 32.29 7.36
CA MET A 61 4.33 31.55 8.35
C MET A 61 3.05 30.97 7.75
N GLU A 62 2.33 31.73 6.92
CA GLU A 62 1.15 31.24 6.18
C GLU A 62 1.51 30.05 5.28
N LEU A 63 2.66 30.11 4.59
CA LEU A 63 3.13 29.00 3.76
C LEU A 63 3.48 27.78 4.60
N CYS A 64 4.17 27.97 5.73
CA CYS A 64 4.53 26.90 6.66
C CYS A 64 3.28 26.21 7.21
N GLU A 65 2.30 26.98 7.71
CA GLU A 65 1.03 26.48 8.23
C GLU A 65 0.25 25.73 7.14
N GLN A 66 0.23 26.25 5.90
CA GLN A 66 -0.39 25.56 4.78
C GLN A 66 0.28 24.20 4.50
N CYS A 67 1.60 24.12 4.55
CA CYS A 67 2.34 22.86 4.38
C CYS A 67 1.97 21.88 5.50
N GLN A 68 2.01 22.31 6.76
CA GLN A 68 1.63 21.50 7.92
C GLN A 68 0.21 20.93 7.79
N ILE A 69 -0.78 21.77 7.48
CA ILE A 69 -2.18 21.34 7.36
C ILE A 69 -2.35 20.34 6.22
N THR A 70 -1.71 20.58 5.08
CA THR A 70 -1.91 19.74 3.89
C THR A 70 -1.18 18.41 3.97
N VAL A 71 -0.01 18.36 4.62
CA VAL A 71 0.72 17.12 4.94
C VAL A 71 -0.03 16.30 5.97
N ALA A 72 -0.40 16.90 7.12
CA ALA A 72 -1.14 16.20 8.19
C ALA A 72 -2.52 15.65 7.75
N LYS A 73 -3.14 16.23 6.71
CA LYS A 73 -4.41 15.74 6.14
C LYS A 73 -4.23 14.78 4.96
N ALA A 74 -3.00 14.40 4.62
CA ALA A 74 -2.67 13.62 3.43
C ALA A 74 -3.22 14.22 2.11
N THR A 75 -3.28 15.56 2.01
CA THR A 75 -3.85 16.28 0.85
C THR A 75 -2.82 17.10 0.07
N TYR A 76 -1.57 17.19 0.53
CA TYR A 76 -0.48 17.87 -0.18
C TYR A 76 -0.31 17.35 -1.61
N LYS A 77 -0.06 18.28 -2.54
CA LYS A 77 0.23 18.00 -3.95
C LYS A 77 1.46 18.82 -4.33
N LEU A 78 2.35 18.19 -5.10
CA LEU A 78 3.54 18.86 -5.64
C LEU A 78 3.18 20.14 -6.41
N PRO A 79 4.06 21.16 -6.39
CA PRO A 79 3.88 22.36 -7.18
C PRO A 79 3.71 22.02 -8.65
N LYS A 80 2.78 22.70 -9.34
CA LYS A 80 2.48 22.43 -10.76
C LYS A 80 3.70 22.57 -11.67
N GLN A 81 4.67 23.40 -11.27
CA GLN A 81 5.92 23.60 -12.01
C GLN A 81 6.94 22.46 -11.82
N CYS A 82 6.79 21.59 -10.81
CA CYS A 82 7.63 20.41 -10.58
C CYS A 82 7.21 19.28 -11.54
N VAL A 83 7.51 19.46 -12.83
CA VAL A 83 7.20 18.52 -13.91
C VAL A 83 8.44 17.71 -14.27
N LEU A 84 8.24 16.45 -14.60
CA LEU A 84 9.26 15.62 -15.26
C LEU A 84 8.75 15.36 -16.68
N SER A 85 9.40 15.96 -17.67
CA SER A 85 9.03 15.81 -19.08
C SER A 85 9.28 14.39 -19.54
N LYS A 86 8.32 13.83 -20.30
CA LYS A 86 8.47 12.49 -20.88
C LYS A 86 9.43 12.46 -22.07
N ASN A 87 9.68 13.61 -22.69
CA ASN A 87 10.48 13.73 -23.91
C ASN A 87 11.86 14.34 -23.65
N ASP A 88 12.04 14.97 -22.49
CA ASP A 88 13.27 15.67 -22.13
C ASP A 88 13.44 15.70 -20.60
N ILE A 89 13.79 14.52 -20.06
CA ILE A 89 14.04 14.35 -18.62
C ILE A 89 15.24 15.19 -18.17
N ALA A 90 16.26 15.31 -19.01
CA ALA A 90 17.49 16.05 -18.68
C ALA A 90 17.20 17.51 -18.33
N THR A 91 16.44 18.23 -19.18
CA THR A 91 16.05 19.62 -18.91
C THR A 91 15.17 19.76 -17.67
N SER A 92 14.36 18.73 -17.36
CA SER A 92 13.50 18.74 -16.18
C SER A 92 14.27 18.52 -14.86
N LEU A 93 15.49 17.99 -14.96
CA LEU A 93 16.40 17.69 -13.86
C LEU A 93 17.64 18.59 -13.86
N ASP A 94 17.61 19.68 -14.62
CA ASP A 94 18.62 20.74 -14.55
C ASP A 94 18.57 21.44 -13.18
N GLU A 95 19.72 21.84 -12.65
CA GLU A 95 19.86 22.42 -11.31
C GLU A 95 18.92 23.62 -11.08
N GLU A 96 18.65 24.41 -12.12
CA GLU A 96 17.79 25.58 -12.04
C GLU A 96 16.30 25.27 -12.20
N ALA A 97 15.95 24.03 -12.55
CA ALA A 97 14.57 23.59 -12.77
C ALA A 97 13.80 23.46 -11.44
N PRO A 98 12.46 23.64 -11.46
CA PRO A 98 11.66 23.62 -10.24
C PRO A 98 11.71 22.32 -9.44
N LEU A 99 11.80 21.17 -10.12
CA LEU A 99 11.74 19.86 -9.47
C LEU A 99 13.01 19.57 -8.63
N PRO A 100 14.24 19.69 -9.18
CA PRO A 100 15.48 19.60 -8.40
C PRO A 100 15.54 20.55 -7.21
N LYS A 101 15.13 21.81 -7.41
CA LYS A 101 15.08 22.81 -6.33
C LYS A 101 14.14 22.43 -5.21
N PHE A 102 12.93 21.98 -5.55
CA PHE A 102 11.99 21.45 -4.57
C PHE A 102 12.56 20.26 -3.80
N CYS A 103 13.11 19.27 -4.50
CA CYS A 103 13.66 18.07 -3.87
C CYS A 103 14.86 18.38 -2.98
N THR A 104 15.73 19.30 -3.39
CA THR A 104 16.87 19.76 -2.61
C THR A 104 16.43 20.47 -1.33
N GLY A 105 15.43 21.36 -1.44
CA GLY A 105 14.81 22.00 -0.27
C GLY A 105 14.20 20.98 0.68
N PHE A 106 13.44 20.03 0.15
CA PHE A 106 12.79 18.98 0.95
C PHE A 106 13.80 18.11 1.72
N ILE A 107 14.88 17.69 1.06
CA ILE A 107 15.98 16.95 1.71
C ILE A 107 16.61 17.78 2.84
N ALA A 108 16.88 19.07 2.58
CA ALA A 108 17.44 19.96 3.59
C ALA A 108 16.51 20.17 4.80
N GLY A 109 15.19 20.24 4.55
CA GLY A 109 14.16 20.30 5.60
C GLY A 109 14.13 19.04 6.47
N LEU A 110 14.23 17.85 5.87
CA LEU A 110 14.31 16.58 6.61
C LEU A 110 15.61 16.44 7.43
N SER A 111 16.71 17.03 6.96
CA SER A 111 18.01 16.96 7.64
C SER A 111 18.08 17.70 8.96
N THR A 112 17.09 18.54 9.31
CA THR A 112 17.12 19.35 10.53
C THR A 112 17.10 18.54 11.81
N VAL A 113 16.56 17.31 11.77
CA VAL A 113 16.41 16.43 12.95
C VAL A 113 17.31 15.21 12.94
N LEU A 114 18.17 15.03 11.93
CA LEU A 114 19.03 13.83 11.83
C LEU A 114 20.00 13.67 13.02
N ASN A 115 20.37 14.79 13.65
CA ASN A 115 21.20 14.79 14.85
C ASN A 115 20.39 14.73 16.16
N ASP A 116 19.06 14.67 16.10
CA ASP A 116 18.24 14.54 17.29
C ASP A 116 18.40 13.14 17.90
N VAL A 117 18.78 13.13 19.18
CA VAL A 117 19.00 11.91 19.97
C VAL A 117 17.66 11.21 20.25
N LYS A 118 16.53 11.92 20.15
CA LYS A 118 15.19 11.39 20.43
C LYS A 118 14.53 10.65 19.27
N LEU A 119 15.05 10.79 18.03
CA LEU A 119 14.54 9.99 16.91
C LEU A 119 15.00 8.53 17.06
N SER A 120 14.05 7.59 16.93
CA SER A 120 14.34 6.15 16.84
C SER A 120 15.18 5.83 15.60
N ALA A 121 15.85 4.68 15.61
CA ALA A 121 16.63 4.22 14.46
C ALA A 121 15.74 4.07 13.21
N GLU A 122 14.56 3.48 13.37
CA GLU A 122 13.55 3.31 12.31
C GLU A 122 13.12 4.65 11.69
N HIS A 123 12.87 5.68 12.51
CA HIS A 123 12.51 7.00 12.00
C HIS A 123 13.67 7.65 11.24
N LYS A 124 14.92 7.45 11.69
CA LYS A 124 16.12 7.95 11.00
C LYS A 124 16.30 7.26 9.65
N GLU A 125 16.11 5.95 9.61
CA GLU A 125 16.19 5.16 8.40
C GLU A 125 15.13 5.59 7.38
N ALA A 126 13.85 5.67 7.79
CA ALA A 126 12.76 6.14 6.93
C ALA A 126 13.01 7.54 6.36
N ILE A 127 13.60 8.45 7.16
CA ILE A 127 14.04 9.77 6.69
C ILE A 127 15.15 9.63 5.64
N VAL A 128 16.19 8.84 5.90
CA VAL A 128 17.34 8.67 5.00
C VAL A 128 16.91 8.03 3.67
N GLU A 129 16.07 7.01 3.69
CA GLU A 129 15.51 6.38 2.48
C GLU A 129 14.70 7.39 1.66
N THR A 130 13.85 8.16 2.33
CA THR A 130 13.06 9.21 1.68
C THR A 130 13.99 10.27 1.07
N GLN A 131 15.04 10.68 1.78
CA GLN A 131 16.03 11.61 1.26
C GLN A 131 16.74 11.05 0.03
N ALA A 132 17.13 9.78 0.04
CA ALA A 132 17.76 9.11 -1.10
C ALA A 132 16.81 9.09 -2.31
N PHE A 133 15.54 8.74 -2.11
CA PHE A 133 14.52 8.73 -3.16
C PHE A 133 14.33 10.12 -3.78
N PHE A 134 14.23 11.17 -2.96
CA PHE A 134 14.13 12.56 -3.42
C PHE A 134 15.43 13.03 -4.09
N ALA A 135 16.59 12.56 -3.64
CA ALA A 135 17.88 12.88 -4.25
C ALA A 135 17.98 12.35 -5.68
N GLY A 136 17.24 11.29 -6.02
CA GLY A 136 17.09 10.83 -7.40
C GLY A 136 16.53 11.90 -8.34
N PHE A 137 15.85 12.93 -7.85
CA PHE A 137 15.29 14.02 -8.67
C PHE A 137 16.10 15.32 -8.63
N THR A 138 17.30 15.34 -8.04
CA THR A 138 18.12 16.56 -7.97
C THR A 138 19.12 16.70 -9.12
N SER A 139 19.40 15.63 -9.86
CA SER A 139 20.17 15.69 -11.10
C SER A 139 19.89 14.47 -11.99
N LEU A 140 20.22 14.57 -13.28
CA LEU A 140 20.09 13.44 -14.20
C LEU A 140 20.95 12.24 -13.79
N ASP A 141 22.16 12.48 -13.28
CA ASP A 141 23.06 11.40 -12.88
C ASP A 141 22.54 10.66 -11.65
N ARG A 142 22.00 11.39 -10.66
CA ARG A 142 21.35 10.80 -9.50
C ARG A 142 20.07 10.04 -9.88
N ALA A 143 19.31 10.57 -10.84
CA ALA A 143 18.14 9.87 -11.38
C ALA A 143 18.54 8.55 -12.02
N LYS A 144 19.59 8.54 -12.84
CA LYS A 144 20.08 7.30 -13.47
C LYS A 144 20.57 6.30 -12.43
N LEU A 145 21.29 6.74 -11.42
CA LEU A 145 21.73 5.88 -10.31
C LEU A 145 20.56 5.29 -9.53
N MET A 146 19.54 6.10 -9.22
CA MET A 146 18.42 5.70 -8.37
C MET A 146 17.35 4.88 -9.12
N PHE A 147 17.13 5.17 -10.41
CA PHE A 147 15.99 4.64 -11.17
C PHE A 147 16.39 3.75 -12.35
N SER A 148 17.68 3.37 -12.48
CA SER A 148 18.12 2.38 -13.45
C SER A 148 18.44 1.07 -12.73
N TYR A 149 17.67 0.03 -13.03
CA TYR A 149 17.88 -1.31 -12.49
C TYR A 149 18.70 -2.17 -13.46
N SER A 150 19.38 -3.20 -12.95
CA SER A 150 20.30 -4.07 -13.69
C SER A 150 19.63 -4.89 -14.79
N GLU A 151 18.34 -5.23 -14.64
CA GLU A 151 17.51 -5.90 -15.67
C GLU A 151 16.14 -5.21 -15.82
N PRO A 152 16.01 -4.18 -16.66
CA PRO A 152 14.77 -3.40 -16.70
C PRO A 152 13.69 -4.08 -17.56
N THR A 153 12.54 -4.39 -16.96
CA THR A 153 11.29 -4.62 -17.71
C THR A 153 10.74 -3.33 -18.35
N ARG A 154 11.30 -2.17 -17.98
CA ARG A 154 10.91 -0.81 -18.39
C ARG A 154 12.13 0.09 -18.57
N THR A 155 12.05 1.06 -19.48
CA THR A 155 13.13 2.03 -19.70
C THR A 155 13.33 2.94 -18.49
N PHE A 156 14.54 3.48 -18.28
CA PHE A 156 14.84 4.50 -17.26
C PHE A 156 13.79 5.63 -17.22
N GLU A 157 13.38 6.13 -18.39
CA GLU A 157 12.40 7.23 -18.50
C GLU A 157 11.05 6.85 -17.89
N GLN A 158 10.62 5.59 -18.08
CA GLN A 158 9.36 5.07 -17.55
C GLN A 158 9.45 4.94 -16.03
N GLU A 159 10.55 4.42 -15.50
CA GLU A 159 10.78 4.28 -14.06
C GLU A 159 10.86 5.63 -13.36
N ALA A 160 11.63 6.58 -13.90
CA ALA A 160 11.71 7.94 -13.39
C ALA A 160 10.32 8.64 -13.38
N LEU A 161 9.49 8.43 -14.41
CA LEU A 161 8.13 8.96 -14.46
C LEU A 161 7.19 8.32 -13.43
N LEU A 162 7.35 7.02 -13.15
CA LEU A 162 6.57 6.33 -12.11
C LEU A 162 7.00 6.76 -10.72
N ALA A 163 8.32 6.83 -10.46
CA ALA A 163 8.88 7.39 -9.24
C ALA A 163 8.37 8.83 -9.01
N LYS A 164 8.36 9.67 -10.05
CA LYS A 164 7.87 11.05 -9.94
C LYS A 164 6.41 11.15 -9.52
N ARG A 165 5.56 10.19 -9.92
CA ARG A 165 4.14 10.15 -9.51
C ARG A 165 3.97 9.83 -8.03
N ARG A 166 4.95 9.16 -7.42
CA ARG A 166 4.92 8.72 -6.02
C ARG A 166 5.43 9.77 -5.03
N LEU A 167 6.16 10.80 -5.46
CA LEU A 167 6.74 11.83 -4.58
C LEU A 167 5.74 12.40 -3.54
N ALA A 168 4.51 12.73 -3.94
CA ALA A 168 3.52 13.24 -2.99
C ALA A 168 3.03 12.17 -2.00
N SER A 169 2.79 10.94 -2.45
CA SER A 169 2.41 9.84 -1.56
C SER A 169 3.55 9.43 -0.63
N THR A 170 4.81 9.56 -1.05
CA THR A 170 5.98 9.29 -0.21
C THR A 170 6.09 10.31 0.93
N ILE A 171 5.79 11.59 0.68
CA ILE A 171 5.71 12.62 1.74
C ILE A 171 4.66 12.23 2.79
N HIS A 172 3.47 11.82 2.33
CA HIS A 172 2.38 11.40 3.22
C HIS A 172 2.73 10.16 4.02
N ALA A 173 3.31 9.15 3.36
CA ALA A 173 3.73 7.92 4.02
C ALA A 173 4.78 8.19 5.11
N LEU A 174 5.79 9.03 4.83
CA LEU A 174 6.79 9.40 5.83
C LEU A 174 6.15 10.18 6.99
N SER A 175 5.27 11.14 6.70
CA SER A 175 4.57 11.89 7.74
C SER A 175 3.74 10.97 8.64
N ASP A 176 3.03 9.99 8.06
CA ASP A 176 2.27 9.02 8.82
C ASP A 176 3.21 8.19 9.71
N THR A 177 4.28 7.64 9.14
CA THR A 177 5.31 6.88 9.89
C THR A 177 5.88 7.68 11.05
N LEU A 178 6.29 8.93 10.85
CA LEU A 178 6.88 9.77 11.90
C LEU A 178 5.86 10.24 12.95
N SER A 179 4.57 10.33 12.58
CA SER A 179 3.48 10.66 13.49
C SER A 179 3.02 9.49 14.34
N MET A 180 3.37 8.26 13.96
CA MET A 180 3.18 7.11 14.83
C MET A 180 4.11 7.32 16.02
N LEU A 181 3.51 7.63 17.17
CA LEU A 181 4.22 7.49 18.44
C LEU A 181 4.83 6.09 18.46
N PRO A 182 6.07 5.90 18.97
CA PRO A 182 6.50 4.56 19.33
C PRO A 182 5.34 3.99 20.15
N PHE A 183 4.75 2.89 19.67
CA PHE A 183 3.66 2.22 20.35
C PHE A 183 4.01 2.23 21.84
N ASP A 184 3.18 2.87 22.67
CA ASP A 184 3.36 2.88 24.12
C ASP A 184 3.23 1.42 24.59
N ILE A 185 4.35 0.71 24.55
CA ILE A 185 4.55 -0.62 25.13
C ILE A 185 4.23 -0.55 26.63
N ASP A 186 4.34 0.63 27.24
CA ASP A 186 4.08 0.85 28.66
C ASP A 186 2.58 0.87 29.03
N ASP A 187 1.66 1.26 28.12
CA ASP A 187 0.21 1.30 28.43
C ASP A 187 -0.51 -0.04 28.12
N PHE A 188 0.15 -0.95 27.39
CA PHE A 188 -0.24 -2.36 27.22
C PHE A 188 0.69 -3.33 27.96
N ALA A 189 1.43 -2.84 28.96
CA ALA A 189 2.14 -3.67 29.92
C ALA A 189 1.17 -4.41 30.87
N ASP A 190 0.16 -5.09 30.32
CA ASP A 190 -0.31 -6.33 30.89
C ASP A 190 0.77 -7.39 30.61
N SER A 191 1.69 -7.43 31.57
CA SER A 191 2.72 -8.40 31.99
C SER A 191 3.02 -9.74 31.27
N GLU A 192 2.69 -9.98 29.99
CA GLU A 192 3.03 -11.24 29.31
C GLU A 192 3.57 -11.15 27.87
N PHE A 193 3.67 -9.99 27.24
CA PHE A 193 4.31 -9.88 25.91
C PHE A 193 5.82 -9.62 26.03
N LYS A 194 6.62 -10.69 26.01
CA LYS A 194 8.06 -10.59 25.77
C LYS A 194 8.29 -10.41 24.27
N GLY A 195 8.39 -9.17 23.81
CA GLY A 195 8.82 -8.85 22.45
C GLY A 195 10.16 -9.54 22.14
N VAL A 196 10.24 -10.15 20.97
CA VAL A 196 11.48 -10.69 20.41
C VAL A 196 12.41 -9.50 20.11
N ASP A 197 13.70 -9.64 20.42
CA ASP A 197 14.72 -8.61 20.12
C ASP A 197 14.95 -8.59 18.60
N TYR A 198 14.49 -7.54 17.93
CA TYR A 198 14.42 -7.42 16.46
C TYR A 198 15.78 -7.19 15.77
N ASN A 199 16.90 -7.29 16.50
CA ASN A 199 18.25 -7.03 15.99
C ASN A 199 18.97 -8.24 15.35
N GLU A 200 18.26 -9.32 14.99
CA GLU A 200 18.90 -10.60 14.57
C GLU A 200 19.00 -10.85 13.05
N PHE A 201 18.49 -9.97 12.18
CA PHE A 201 18.55 -10.17 10.72
C PHE A 201 19.47 -9.14 10.05
N SER A 202 20.39 -9.60 9.21
CA SER A 202 21.19 -8.73 8.34
C SER A 202 20.39 -8.32 7.11
N ASP A 203 20.59 -7.09 6.61
CA ASP A 203 19.91 -6.56 5.42
C ASP A 203 20.04 -7.50 4.21
N GLU A 204 21.20 -8.15 4.03
CA GLU A 204 21.41 -9.10 2.93
C GLU A 204 20.54 -10.37 3.04
N ALA A 205 20.17 -10.78 4.26
CA ALA A 205 19.30 -11.93 4.47
C ALA A 205 17.83 -11.59 4.21
N LEU A 206 17.43 -10.35 4.48
CA LEU A 206 16.11 -9.82 4.16
C LEU A 206 15.95 -9.65 2.64
N ASP A 207 16.94 -9.06 1.96
CA ASP A 207 16.94 -8.91 0.50
C ASP A 207 16.86 -10.28 -0.21
N ALA A 208 17.67 -11.25 0.22
CA ALA A 208 17.64 -12.60 -0.36
C ALA A 208 16.28 -13.31 -0.13
N LYS A 209 15.63 -13.04 1.00
CA LYS A 209 14.29 -13.57 1.31
C LYS A 209 13.24 -12.93 0.41
N ASP A 210 13.30 -11.62 0.19
CA ASP A 210 12.38 -10.90 -0.68
C ASP A 210 12.54 -11.31 -2.15
N ASP A 211 13.76 -11.53 -2.62
CA ASP A 211 14.05 -12.09 -3.94
C ASP A 211 13.47 -13.50 -4.09
N ALA A 212 13.65 -14.36 -3.08
CA ALA A 212 13.09 -15.70 -3.07
C ALA A 212 11.56 -15.66 -3.12
N VAL A 213 10.92 -14.80 -2.33
CA VAL A 213 9.46 -14.64 -2.36
C VAL A 213 8.98 -14.11 -3.70
N SER A 214 9.66 -13.11 -4.28
CA SER A 214 9.34 -12.57 -5.60
C SER A 214 9.35 -13.67 -6.68
N PHE A 215 10.34 -14.56 -6.64
CA PHE A 215 10.40 -15.74 -7.51
C PHE A 215 9.23 -16.70 -7.25
N LEU A 216 8.99 -17.07 -5.99
CA LEU A 216 7.93 -18.03 -5.63
C LEU A 216 6.53 -17.55 -6.04
N LEU A 217 6.25 -16.25 -5.91
CA LEU A 217 4.96 -15.65 -6.28
C LEU A 217 4.70 -15.61 -7.80
N GLN A 218 5.73 -15.81 -8.62
CA GLN A 218 5.60 -15.91 -10.08
C GLN A 218 5.29 -17.33 -10.56
N LEU A 219 5.43 -18.34 -9.69
CA LEU A 219 5.15 -19.73 -10.03
C LEU A 219 3.64 -19.95 -10.14
N ASP A 220 3.16 -20.42 -11.28
CA ASP A 220 1.74 -20.58 -11.60
C ASP A 220 1.30 -22.05 -11.75
N ASP A 221 2.19 -22.99 -11.45
CA ASP A 221 1.95 -24.43 -11.59
C ASP A 221 1.89 -25.14 -10.23
N VAL A 222 0.96 -26.11 -10.12
CA VAL A 222 0.76 -26.93 -8.92
C VAL A 222 1.98 -27.80 -8.61
N ASP A 223 2.77 -28.16 -9.62
CA ASP A 223 4.01 -28.92 -9.43
C ASP A 223 5.08 -28.11 -8.70
N SER A 224 4.91 -26.78 -8.57
CA SER A 224 5.80 -25.90 -7.81
C SER A 224 5.48 -25.86 -6.31
N LEU A 225 4.40 -26.50 -5.83
CA LEU A 225 3.99 -26.45 -4.43
C LEU A 225 5.10 -26.89 -3.45
N TYR A 226 5.98 -27.81 -3.87
CA TYR A 226 7.09 -28.25 -3.02
C TYR A 226 8.09 -27.13 -2.69
N LEU A 227 8.30 -26.16 -3.59
CA LEU A 227 9.19 -25.01 -3.37
C LEU A 227 8.58 -24.04 -2.36
N LEU A 228 7.26 -23.82 -2.45
CA LEU A 228 6.52 -23.02 -1.49
C LEU A 228 6.56 -23.70 -0.12
N ASP A 229 6.32 -25.01 -0.07
CA ASP A 229 6.41 -25.79 1.17
C ASP A 229 7.82 -25.75 1.77
N GLU A 230 8.87 -25.84 0.95
CA GLU A 230 10.26 -25.73 1.41
C GLU A 230 10.52 -24.36 2.05
N PHE A 231 10.14 -23.27 1.40
CA PHE A 231 10.25 -21.92 1.96
C PHE A 231 9.51 -21.78 3.29
N LEU A 232 8.24 -22.22 3.34
CA LEU A 232 7.43 -22.16 4.55
C LEU A 232 8.03 -23.00 5.68
N ASN A 233 8.54 -24.19 5.37
CA ASN A 233 9.19 -25.04 6.36
C ASN A 233 10.46 -24.40 6.93
N VAL A 234 11.27 -23.75 6.09
CA VAL A 234 12.46 -23.01 6.54
C VAL A 234 12.05 -21.88 7.48
N GLU A 235 11.09 -21.04 7.06
CA GLU A 235 10.57 -19.95 7.89
C GLU A 235 10.01 -20.44 9.24
N GLU A 236 9.28 -21.56 9.23
CA GLU A 236 8.71 -22.15 10.46
C GLU A 236 9.76 -22.76 11.40
N GLN A 237 10.93 -23.14 10.87
CA GLN A 237 12.04 -23.68 11.65
C GLN A 237 12.96 -22.59 12.20
N THR A 238 13.06 -21.46 11.52
CA THR A 238 14.01 -20.39 11.85
C THR A 238 13.34 -19.28 12.65
N PHE A 239 12.31 -18.65 12.08
CA PHE A 239 11.72 -17.41 12.59
C PHE A 239 10.31 -17.62 13.14
N ILE A 240 9.43 -18.24 12.34
CA ILE A 240 7.99 -18.39 12.60
C ILE A 240 7.73 -19.72 13.32
N THR A 241 8.45 -19.92 14.42
CA THR A 241 8.35 -21.13 15.25
C THR A 241 6.94 -21.29 15.85
N PRO A 242 6.56 -22.49 16.33
CA PRO A 242 5.27 -22.69 16.98
C PRO A 242 5.03 -21.74 18.17
N ALA A 243 6.08 -21.43 18.94
CA ALA A 243 6.00 -20.45 20.03
C ALA A 243 5.75 -19.04 19.50
N PHE A 244 6.46 -18.64 18.44
CA PHE A 244 6.24 -17.35 17.78
C PHE A 244 4.81 -17.23 17.24
N LYS A 245 4.28 -18.27 16.57
CA LYS A 245 2.90 -18.31 16.09
C LYS A 245 1.91 -18.14 17.24
N GLN A 246 2.10 -18.84 18.36
CA GLN A 246 1.20 -18.75 19.51
C GLN A 246 1.20 -17.35 20.14
N GLN A 247 2.37 -16.71 20.25
CA GLN A 247 2.52 -15.39 20.87
C GLN A 247 1.97 -14.26 20.00
N ASN A 248 2.03 -14.43 18.67
CA ASN A 248 1.72 -13.38 17.71
C ASN A 248 0.46 -13.65 16.89
N GLU A 249 -0.28 -14.73 17.16
CA GLU A 249 -1.55 -15.02 16.50
C GLU A 249 -2.48 -13.80 16.57
N GLY A 250 -3.18 -13.50 15.48
CA GLY A 250 -3.96 -12.28 15.35
C GLY A 250 -3.20 -11.03 14.88
N HIS A 251 -1.87 -11.02 15.00
CA HIS A 251 -1.05 -9.81 14.83
C HIS A 251 -0.02 -9.92 13.70
N PHE A 252 0.01 -11.03 12.94
CA PHE A 252 1.05 -11.27 11.93
C PHE A 252 1.13 -10.12 10.92
N TRP A 253 0.00 -9.57 10.47
CA TRP A 253 0.02 -8.46 9.51
C TRP A 253 0.76 -7.21 9.98
N LEU A 254 0.76 -6.97 11.29
CA LEU A 254 1.45 -5.84 11.92
C LEU A 254 2.97 -6.08 12.01
N ILE A 255 3.42 -7.33 11.92
CA ILE A 255 4.83 -7.73 11.97
C ILE A 255 5.35 -7.86 10.53
N HIS A 256 6.18 -6.91 10.12
CA HIS A 256 6.63 -6.77 8.73
C HIS A 256 7.30 -8.04 8.19
N GLU A 257 8.15 -8.65 9.01
CA GLU A 257 8.99 -9.82 8.69
C GLU A 257 8.17 -11.08 8.43
N THR A 258 6.92 -11.13 8.89
CA THR A 258 6.01 -12.26 8.67
C THR A 258 5.20 -12.13 7.38
N ARG A 259 5.19 -10.95 6.74
CA ARG A 259 4.43 -10.70 5.51
C ARG A 259 4.89 -11.55 4.33
N PRO A 260 6.19 -11.78 4.09
CA PRO A 260 6.64 -12.70 3.03
C PRO A 260 6.07 -14.12 3.23
N TYR A 261 6.09 -14.63 4.47
CA TYR A 261 5.50 -15.93 4.81
C TYR A 261 3.98 -15.97 4.60
N MET A 262 3.25 -14.92 4.95
CA MET A 262 1.82 -14.81 4.66
C MET A 262 1.53 -14.72 3.15
N ALA A 263 2.36 -14.02 2.38
CA ALA A 263 2.22 -13.91 0.93
C ALA A 263 2.39 -15.27 0.25
N VAL A 264 3.45 -16.02 0.61
CA VAL A 264 3.70 -17.36 0.08
C VAL A 264 2.57 -18.33 0.43
N ARG A 265 2.03 -18.29 1.66
CA ARG A 265 0.87 -19.13 2.02
C ARG A 265 -0.40 -18.78 1.25
N PHE A 266 -0.67 -17.49 1.03
CA PHE A 266 -1.84 -17.11 0.22
C PHE A 266 -1.66 -17.58 -1.23
N HIS A 267 -0.45 -17.46 -1.78
CA HIS A 267 -0.13 -17.98 -3.11
C HIS A 267 -0.27 -19.50 -3.20
N LYS A 268 0.21 -20.23 -2.19
CA LYS A 268 0.00 -21.68 -2.05
C LYS A 268 -1.49 -22.02 -2.06
N ALA A 269 -2.32 -21.29 -1.31
CA ALA A 269 -3.76 -21.49 -1.28
C ALA A 269 -4.40 -21.29 -2.66
N ARG A 270 -3.93 -20.30 -3.44
CA ARG A 270 -4.38 -20.05 -4.81
C ARG A 270 -4.03 -21.21 -5.75
N LEU A 271 -2.78 -21.67 -5.75
CA LEU A 271 -2.37 -22.81 -6.58
C LEU A 271 -3.16 -24.09 -6.24
N LEU A 272 -3.36 -24.36 -4.95
CA LEU A 272 -4.20 -25.47 -4.49
C LEU A 272 -5.65 -25.34 -4.98
N PHE A 273 -6.21 -24.12 -4.95
CA PHE A 273 -7.57 -23.86 -5.42
C PHE A 273 -7.71 -24.07 -6.94
N GLU A 274 -6.75 -23.54 -7.70
CA GLU A 274 -6.70 -23.66 -9.15
C GLU A 274 -6.58 -25.14 -9.57
N SER A 275 -5.78 -25.92 -8.84
CA SER A 275 -5.64 -27.37 -9.01
C SER A 275 -6.79 -28.21 -8.43
N ASN A 276 -7.93 -27.60 -8.07
CA ASN A 276 -9.11 -28.26 -7.47
C ASN A 276 -8.87 -28.95 -6.12
N GLN A 277 -7.77 -28.68 -5.41
CA GLN A 277 -7.49 -29.19 -4.07
C GLN A 277 -8.15 -28.30 -3.00
N PHE A 278 -9.47 -28.11 -3.12
CA PHE A 278 -10.22 -27.10 -2.35
C PHE A 278 -10.11 -27.25 -0.84
N GLN A 279 -10.09 -28.49 -0.32
CA GLN A 279 -9.97 -28.70 1.13
C GLN A 279 -8.61 -28.24 1.67
N LYS A 280 -7.53 -28.44 0.92
CA LYS A 280 -6.19 -27.97 1.29
C LYS A 280 -6.10 -26.45 1.19
N ALA A 281 -6.65 -25.86 0.13
CA ALA A 281 -6.76 -24.41 -0.01
C ALA A 281 -7.53 -23.79 1.16
N CYS A 282 -8.65 -24.40 1.57
CA CYS A 282 -9.42 -24.01 2.75
C CYS A 282 -8.55 -23.99 4.02
N THR A 283 -7.75 -25.05 4.25
CA THR A 283 -6.88 -25.14 5.43
C THR A 283 -5.83 -24.03 5.46
N GLU A 284 -5.20 -23.70 4.32
CA GLU A 284 -4.26 -22.58 4.24
C GLU A 284 -4.94 -21.24 4.52
N LEU A 285 -6.15 -21.02 3.98
CA LEU A 285 -6.91 -19.78 4.18
C LEU A 285 -7.41 -19.63 5.62
N GLU A 286 -7.87 -20.72 6.25
CA GLU A 286 -8.22 -20.73 7.67
C GLU A 286 -7.01 -20.40 8.55
N ALA A 287 -5.84 -20.96 8.24
CA ALA A 287 -4.60 -20.64 8.94
C ALA A 287 -4.21 -19.17 8.77
N LEU A 288 -4.36 -18.60 7.56
CA LEU A 288 -4.10 -17.18 7.31
C LEU A 288 -5.06 -16.28 8.08
N LEU A 289 -6.36 -16.58 8.08
CA LEU A 289 -7.38 -15.79 8.80
C LEU A 289 -7.21 -15.84 10.32
N LYS A 290 -6.67 -16.93 10.89
CA LYS A 290 -6.29 -16.97 12.31
C LYS A 290 -5.12 -16.05 12.63
N LEU A 291 -4.13 -16.01 11.75
CA LEU A 291 -2.92 -15.22 11.95
C LEU A 291 -3.15 -13.73 11.65
N ASN A 292 -4.11 -13.44 10.78
CA ASN A 292 -4.52 -12.11 10.36
C ASN A 292 -6.07 -12.01 10.27
N PRO A 293 -6.78 -11.87 11.40
CA PRO A 293 -8.23 -11.82 11.47
C PRO A 293 -8.82 -10.51 10.93
N ASN A 294 -8.02 -9.46 10.78
CA ASN A 294 -8.45 -8.26 10.05
C ASN A 294 -8.42 -8.46 8.52
N ASP A 295 -7.91 -9.62 8.07
CA ASP A 295 -7.87 -10.07 6.68
C ASP A 295 -7.36 -9.01 5.70
N ASN A 296 -6.22 -8.41 6.03
CA ASN A 296 -5.56 -7.41 5.19
C ASN A 296 -5.15 -7.94 3.79
N GLN A 297 -5.04 -9.27 3.63
CA GLN A 297 -4.74 -9.92 2.35
C GLN A 297 -6.00 -10.24 1.53
N ALA A 298 -7.19 -10.00 2.07
CA ALA A 298 -8.46 -10.35 1.46
C ALA A 298 -8.64 -11.87 1.17
N CYS A 299 -8.07 -12.72 2.03
CA CYS A 299 -8.21 -14.17 2.03
C CYS A 299 -9.67 -14.63 2.10
N ARG A 300 -10.54 -13.86 2.77
CA ARG A 300 -11.97 -14.17 2.93
C ARG A 300 -12.67 -14.41 1.60
N TYR A 301 -12.24 -13.75 0.52
CA TYR A 301 -12.87 -13.86 -0.79
C TYR A 301 -12.64 -15.22 -1.44
N LEU A 302 -11.39 -15.70 -1.46
CA LEU A 302 -11.09 -17.04 -1.94
C LEU A 302 -11.69 -18.09 -1.01
N TYR A 303 -11.64 -17.85 0.30
CA TYR A 303 -12.18 -18.76 1.31
C TYR A 303 -13.69 -18.95 1.19
N ALA A 304 -14.46 -17.88 0.99
CA ALA A 304 -15.90 -17.98 0.75
C ALA A 304 -16.22 -18.89 -0.44
N ASN A 305 -15.47 -18.76 -1.54
CA ASN A 305 -15.65 -19.60 -2.73
C ASN A 305 -15.19 -21.05 -2.50
N CYS A 306 -14.13 -21.30 -1.73
CA CYS A 306 -13.75 -22.64 -1.27
C CYS A 306 -14.88 -23.32 -0.49
N LEU A 307 -15.50 -22.59 0.46
CA LEU A 307 -16.59 -23.12 1.28
C LEU A 307 -17.81 -23.48 0.45
N VAL A 308 -18.16 -22.68 -0.56
CA VAL A 308 -19.22 -23.02 -1.52
C VAL A 308 -18.91 -24.32 -2.27
N LEU A 309 -17.70 -24.44 -2.81
CA LEU A 309 -17.29 -25.64 -3.57
C LEU A 309 -17.30 -26.91 -2.72
N LEU A 310 -16.94 -26.78 -1.43
CA LEU A 310 -16.97 -27.86 -0.45
C LEU A 310 -18.35 -28.05 0.20
N LYS A 311 -19.34 -27.20 -0.11
CA LYS A 311 -20.68 -27.17 0.51
C LYS A 311 -20.61 -27.04 2.05
N GLN A 312 -19.60 -26.35 2.57
CA GLN A 312 -19.41 -26.09 3.99
C GLN A 312 -20.22 -24.85 4.41
N TRP A 313 -21.54 -24.96 4.30
CA TRP A 313 -22.47 -23.83 4.45
C TRP A 313 -22.45 -23.20 5.84
N ASP A 314 -22.27 -24.00 6.90
CA ASP A 314 -22.24 -23.48 8.26
C ASP A 314 -21.02 -22.58 8.50
N LYS A 315 -19.85 -22.97 7.99
CA LYS A 315 -18.65 -22.11 8.03
C LYS A 315 -18.83 -20.86 7.17
N LEU A 316 -19.51 -20.97 6.03
CA LEU A 316 -19.78 -19.81 5.18
C LEU A 316 -20.70 -18.80 5.88
N LYS A 317 -21.72 -19.26 6.62
CA LYS A 317 -22.56 -18.37 7.44
C LYS A 317 -21.75 -17.62 8.49
N VAL A 318 -20.82 -18.32 9.18
CA VAL A 318 -19.93 -17.69 10.15
C VAL A 318 -19.07 -16.62 9.47
N LEU A 319 -18.40 -16.97 8.37
CA LEU A 319 -17.58 -16.03 7.60
C LEU A 319 -18.37 -14.79 7.15
N LEU A 320 -19.59 -14.98 6.63
CA LEU A 320 -20.46 -13.89 6.19
C LEU A 320 -20.92 -12.98 7.34
N SER A 321 -20.97 -13.50 8.58
CA SER A 321 -21.30 -12.71 9.77
C SER A 321 -20.12 -11.94 10.35
N GLU A 322 -18.89 -12.43 10.11
CA GLU A 322 -17.66 -11.80 10.60
C GLU A 322 -17.19 -10.66 9.71
N TYR A 323 -17.38 -10.78 8.39
CA TYR A 323 -16.88 -9.82 7.41
C TYR A 323 -18.02 -9.21 6.60
N GLU A 324 -18.44 -8.00 7.00
CA GLU A 324 -19.28 -7.16 6.17
C GLU A 324 -18.47 -6.53 5.04
N ASP A 325 -19.01 -6.55 3.83
CA ASP A 325 -18.38 -5.96 2.65
C ASP A 325 -19.43 -5.25 1.78
N GLY A 326 -19.11 -4.03 1.34
CA GLY A 326 -19.93 -3.26 0.41
C GLY A 326 -19.85 -3.73 -1.04
N GLY A 327 -18.91 -4.63 -1.35
CA GLY A 327 -18.72 -5.21 -2.67
C GLY A 327 -19.58 -6.43 -3.00
N ILE A 328 -19.39 -6.96 -4.21
CA ILE A 328 -20.15 -8.11 -4.71
C ILE A 328 -19.71 -9.46 -4.13
N PHE A 329 -18.54 -9.55 -3.51
CA PHE A 329 -17.90 -10.84 -3.17
C PHE A 329 -18.72 -11.64 -2.15
N MET A 330 -18.92 -11.06 -0.96
CA MET A 330 -19.65 -11.71 0.14
C MET A 330 -21.14 -11.83 -0.19
N SER A 331 -21.72 -10.79 -0.79
CA SER A 331 -23.11 -10.78 -1.27
C SER A 331 -23.37 -11.91 -2.28
N ALA A 332 -22.46 -12.16 -3.21
CA ALA A 332 -22.61 -13.25 -4.18
C ALA A 332 -22.52 -14.63 -3.51
N ALA A 333 -21.63 -14.80 -2.52
CA ALA A 333 -21.53 -16.05 -1.77
C ALA A 333 -22.78 -16.33 -0.93
N ASP A 334 -23.35 -15.33 -0.27
CA ASP A 334 -24.62 -15.44 0.48
C ASP A 334 -25.78 -15.81 -0.45
N VAL A 335 -25.95 -15.08 -1.57
CA VAL A 335 -27.00 -15.36 -2.56
C VAL A 335 -26.89 -16.78 -3.10
N LEU A 336 -25.66 -17.22 -3.42
CA LEU A 336 -25.41 -18.55 -3.96
C LEU A 336 -25.67 -19.66 -2.93
N MET A 337 -25.27 -19.45 -1.68
CA MET A 337 -25.55 -20.36 -0.57
C MET A 337 -27.05 -20.53 -0.33
N ARG A 338 -27.79 -19.41 -0.23
CA ARG A 338 -29.25 -19.45 -0.05
C ARG A 338 -29.94 -20.15 -1.21
N PHE A 339 -29.53 -19.86 -2.44
CA PHE A 339 -30.04 -20.56 -3.61
C PHE A 339 -29.80 -22.07 -3.53
N ALA A 340 -28.60 -22.48 -3.09
CA ALA A 340 -28.26 -23.90 -2.94
C ALA A 340 -29.07 -24.62 -1.84
N LEU A 341 -29.41 -23.92 -0.75
CA LEU A 341 -30.12 -24.48 0.40
C LEU A 341 -31.64 -24.45 0.27
N GLU A 342 -32.18 -23.35 -0.26
CA GLU A 342 -33.61 -23.02 -0.22
C GLU A 342 -34.25 -23.02 -1.62
N GLY A 343 -33.45 -22.98 -2.68
CA GLY A 343 -33.92 -22.80 -4.04
C GLY A 343 -34.34 -21.35 -4.34
N GLU A 344 -35.13 -21.18 -5.41
CA GLU A 344 -35.64 -19.87 -5.80
C GLU A 344 -36.84 -19.46 -4.93
N SER A 345 -36.75 -18.28 -4.30
CA SER A 345 -37.87 -17.64 -3.58
C SER A 345 -38.06 -16.18 -4.01
N ALA A 346 -39.18 -15.58 -3.63
CA ALA A 346 -39.44 -14.15 -3.86
C ALA A 346 -38.44 -13.27 -3.08
N GLU A 347 -38.11 -13.62 -1.83
CA GLU A 347 -37.12 -12.89 -1.04
C GLU A 347 -35.74 -12.98 -1.68
N LEU A 348 -35.32 -14.18 -2.08
CA LEU A 348 -33.99 -14.38 -2.67
C LEU A 348 -33.88 -13.68 -4.04
N ASN A 349 -34.96 -13.65 -4.81
CA ASN A 349 -35.00 -12.88 -6.05
C ASN A 349 -34.81 -11.37 -5.80
N ALA A 350 -35.32 -10.81 -4.70
CA ALA A 350 -35.07 -9.42 -4.33
C ALA A 350 -33.59 -9.17 -3.99
N ILE A 351 -32.96 -10.05 -3.20
CA ILE A 351 -31.53 -9.96 -2.85
C ILE A 351 -30.67 -10.08 -4.11
N LYS A 352 -31.00 -11.02 -5.00
CA LYS A 352 -30.36 -11.14 -6.32
C LYS A 352 -30.45 -9.84 -7.12
N GLN A 353 -31.59 -9.15 -7.14
CA GLN A 353 -31.69 -7.85 -7.83
C GLN A 353 -30.78 -6.78 -7.21
N SER A 354 -30.62 -6.77 -5.89
CA SER A 354 -29.66 -5.87 -5.22
C SER A 354 -28.22 -6.16 -5.63
N LEU A 355 -27.82 -7.44 -5.68
CA LEU A 355 -26.50 -7.86 -6.18
C LEU A 355 -26.26 -7.42 -7.64
N ILE A 356 -27.26 -7.58 -8.51
CA ILE A 356 -27.18 -7.16 -9.92
C ILE A 356 -27.07 -5.62 -10.04
N LYS A 357 -27.72 -4.88 -9.15
CA LYS A 357 -27.63 -3.40 -9.11
C LYS A 357 -26.29 -2.91 -8.57
N ALA A 358 -25.72 -3.62 -7.59
CA ALA A 358 -24.41 -3.30 -7.02
C ALA A 358 -23.33 -3.29 -8.12
N ASN A 359 -23.40 -4.23 -9.06
CA ASN A 359 -22.50 -4.24 -10.21
C ASN A 359 -23.21 -4.66 -11.52
N LYS A 360 -23.43 -3.68 -12.40
CA LYS A 360 -24.10 -3.87 -13.70
C LYS A 360 -23.40 -4.84 -14.65
N HIS A 361 -22.12 -5.13 -14.43
CA HIS A 361 -21.32 -6.04 -15.26
C HIS A 361 -21.39 -7.49 -14.78
N PHE A 362 -21.74 -7.72 -13.50
CA PHE A 362 -21.67 -9.01 -12.83
C PHE A 362 -22.31 -10.15 -13.63
N VAL A 363 -23.60 -10.03 -13.95
CA VAL A 363 -24.34 -11.08 -14.66
C VAL A 363 -23.77 -11.33 -16.06
N LYS A 364 -23.45 -10.27 -16.80
CA LYS A 364 -23.01 -10.40 -18.19
C LYS A 364 -21.67 -11.13 -18.27
N ILE A 365 -20.73 -10.80 -17.39
CA ILE A 365 -19.40 -11.41 -17.38
C ILE A 365 -19.49 -12.85 -16.86
N LEU A 366 -20.18 -13.07 -15.74
CA LEU A 366 -20.26 -14.40 -15.11
C LEU A 366 -20.95 -15.43 -16.02
N THR A 367 -21.98 -15.00 -16.76
CA THR A 367 -22.72 -15.85 -17.71
C THR A 367 -22.12 -15.89 -19.12
N GLY A 368 -20.98 -15.22 -19.35
CA GLY A 368 -20.27 -15.24 -20.63
C GLY A 368 -20.88 -14.37 -21.75
N GLN A 369 -21.84 -13.50 -21.44
CA GLN A 369 -22.41 -12.51 -22.37
C GLN A 369 -21.44 -11.36 -22.66
N GLU A 370 -20.50 -11.09 -21.75
CA GLU A 370 -19.43 -10.12 -21.91
C GLU A 370 -18.08 -10.82 -21.68
N LYS A 371 -17.21 -10.85 -22.70
CA LYS A 371 -15.86 -11.42 -22.59
C LYS A 371 -14.91 -10.41 -21.95
N VAL A 372 -14.04 -10.91 -21.08
CA VAL A 372 -13.04 -10.11 -20.35
C VAL A 372 -11.70 -10.82 -20.37
N ARG A 373 -10.61 -10.05 -20.31
CA ARG A 373 -9.26 -10.59 -20.05
C ARG A 373 -9.08 -10.60 -18.54
N LEU A 374 -8.59 -11.71 -18.00
CA LEU A 374 -8.55 -11.98 -16.56
C LEU A 374 -7.16 -11.69 -15.94
N HIS A 375 -6.29 -10.92 -16.59
CA HIS A 375 -4.85 -10.87 -16.22
C HIS A 375 -4.30 -9.45 -16.06
N ASP A 376 -5.15 -8.42 -16.08
CA ASP A 376 -4.73 -7.01 -16.18
C ASP A 376 -5.21 -6.13 -14.99
N VAL A 377 -5.64 -6.71 -13.87
CA VAL A 377 -6.27 -5.95 -12.78
C VAL A 377 -5.29 -5.68 -11.64
N LEU A 378 -4.90 -4.42 -11.47
CA LEU A 378 -4.06 -3.95 -10.35
C LEU A 378 -4.90 -3.51 -9.13
N GLY A 379 -6.22 -3.48 -9.27
CA GLY A 379 -7.17 -3.05 -8.24
C GLY A 379 -8.54 -2.76 -8.85
N TYR A 380 -9.56 -2.56 -8.00
CA TYR A 380 -10.92 -2.30 -8.43
C TYR A 380 -11.58 -1.19 -7.61
N THR A 381 -12.65 -0.62 -8.16
CA THR A 381 -13.62 0.20 -7.40
C THR A 381 -14.97 -0.50 -7.39
N LEU A 382 -15.81 -0.24 -6.39
CA LEU A 382 -17.15 -0.84 -6.30
C LEU A 382 -17.98 -0.52 -7.56
N GLY A 383 -18.64 -1.54 -8.11
CA GLY A 383 -19.46 -1.46 -9.33
C GLY A 383 -18.67 -1.45 -10.64
N SER A 384 -17.33 -1.49 -10.60
CA SER A 384 -16.47 -1.51 -11.79
C SER A 384 -16.45 -2.87 -12.48
N LYS A 385 -15.90 -2.91 -13.69
CA LYS A 385 -15.70 -4.18 -14.41
C LYS A 385 -14.61 -5.01 -13.75
N GLU A 386 -13.59 -4.33 -13.23
CA GLU A 386 -12.43 -4.86 -12.54
C GLU A 386 -12.84 -5.59 -11.26
N GLU A 387 -13.85 -5.10 -10.53
CA GLU A 387 -14.40 -5.78 -9.34
C GLU A 387 -14.92 -7.18 -9.71
N VAL A 388 -15.60 -7.33 -10.86
CA VAL A 388 -16.09 -8.63 -11.34
C VAL A 388 -14.95 -9.53 -11.79
N ILE A 389 -13.89 -8.97 -12.38
CA ILE A 389 -12.71 -9.74 -12.80
C ILE A 389 -11.98 -10.27 -11.56
N THR A 390 -11.73 -9.44 -10.55
CA THR A 390 -11.12 -9.86 -9.28
C THR A 390 -12.00 -10.89 -8.56
N TYR A 391 -13.34 -10.74 -8.58
CA TYR A 391 -14.25 -11.77 -8.07
C TYR A 391 -14.09 -13.12 -8.77
N ILE A 392 -13.86 -13.12 -10.09
CA ILE A 392 -13.64 -14.34 -10.88
C ILE A 392 -12.27 -14.95 -10.57
N GLU A 393 -11.22 -14.13 -10.46
CA GLU A 393 -9.86 -14.55 -10.06
C GLU A 393 -9.87 -15.20 -8.67
N MET A 394 -10.69 -14.69 -7.74
CA MET A 394 -10.91 -15.29 -6.42
C MET A 394 -11.82 -16.53 -6.44
N GLY A 395 -12.07 -17.12 -7.61
CA GLY A 395 -12.79 -18.38 -7.74
C GLY A 395 -14.31 -18.27 -7.85
N GLY A 396 -14.88 -17.06 -7.89
CA GLY A 396 -16.32 -16.83 -7.90
C GLY A 396 -17.04 -17.60 -9.00
N LYS A 397 -16.55 -17.53 -10.25
CA LYS A 397 -17.19 -18.27 -11.37
C LYS A 397 -17.21 -19.79 -11.15
N LYS A 398 -16.15 -20.34 -10.54
CA LYS A 398 -16.03 -21.77 -10.23
C LYS A 398 -17.07 -22.18 -9.20
N ALA A 399 -17.26 -21.36 -8.16
CA ALA A 399 -18.28 -21.56 -7.13
C ALA A 399 -19.71 -21.51 -7.72
N TRP A 400 -20.03 -20.55 -8.59
CA TRP A 400 -21.34 -20.53 -9.25
C TRP A 400 -21.55 -21.78 -10.11
N LEU A 401 -20.56 -22.21 -10.88
CA LEU A 401 -20.65 -23.42 -11.70
C LEU A 401 -20.86 -24.70 -10.88
N SER A 402 -20.41 -24.76 -9.63
CA SER A 402 -20.60 -25.95 -8.77
C SER A 402 -21.99 -26.09 -8.18
N VAL A 403 -22.81 -25.02 -8.22
CA VAL A 403 -24.21 -25.06 -7.79
C VAL A 403 -25.10 -25.18 -9.02
N GLU A 404 -25.75 -26.32 -9.16
CA GLU A 404 -26.59 -26.65 -10.31
C GLU A 404 -27.68 -25.60 -10.54
N GLY A 405 -27.86 -25.16 -11.78
CA GLY A 405 -28.89 -24.19 -12.16
C GLY A 405 -28.63 -22.73 -11.75
N SER A 406 -27.62 -22.46 -10.92
CA SER A 406 -27.40 -21.12 -10.34
C SER A 406 -27.16 -20.03 -11.38
N LEU A 407 -26.33 -20.27 -12.41
CA LEU A 407 -26.06 -19.30 -13.47
C LEU A 407 -27.27 -19.07 -14.39
N PHE A 408 -28.07 -20.10 -14.63
CA PHE A 408 -29.34 -19.96 -15.38
C PHE A 408 -30.33 -19.12 -14.60
N TRP A 409 -30.46 -19.39 -13.29
CA TRP A 409 -31.28 -18.61 -12.39
C TRP A 409 -30.77 -17.16 -12.31
N LEU A 410 -29.48 -16.92 -12.12
CA LEU A 410 -28.89 -15.58 -12.07
C LEU A 410 -29.18 -14.78 -13.34
N ARG A 411 -29.08 -15.40 -14.51
CA ARG A 411 -29.39 -14.78 -15.80
C ARG A 411 -30.89 -14.50 -15.99
N ASN A 412 -31.75 -15.28 -15.34
CA ASN A 412 -33.18 -15.19 -15.54
C ASN A 412 -33.74 -13.85 -15.04
N LYS A 413 -34.45 -13.15 -15.92
CA LYS A 413 -35.07 -11.85 -15.64
C LYS A 413 -36.55 -11.95 -15.25
N LYS A 414 -37.03 -13.13 -14.85
CA LYS A 414 -38.44 -13.29 -14.46
C LYS A 414 -38.79 -12.21 -13.42
N LYS A 415 -39.81 -11.42 -13.81
CA LYS A 415 -40.37 -10.29 -13.07
C LYS A 415 -41.17 -10.80 -11.88
#